data_AF-U2W982-F1
#
_entry.id   AF-U2W982-F1
#
_cell.length_a   1.000
_cell.length_b   1.000
_cell.length_c   1.000
_cell.angle_alpha   90.00
_cell.angle_beta   90.00
_cell.angle_gamma   90.00
#
_symmetry.space_group_name_H-M   'P 1'
#
loop_
_entity.id
_entity.type
_entity.pdbx_description
1 polymer ?
#
loop_
_entity_poly.entity_id
_entity_poly.type
_entity_poly.pdbx_seq_one_letter_code
_entity_poly.pdbx_strand_id
1 'polypeptide(L)'
;MRNIFLLILLLTATPVIASGTLTTGKIDKWGHTQDSLVLIMNSGKQVLITPEKCSIQDFYRTVTEHEKVDLKINATVIEKNTPFTIVSKGSNGNEKLHCSIKEISY
;
A
#
# COMPACT_ATOMS: atom_id res chain seq x y z
N MET A 1 42.56 19.91 42.45
CA MET A 1 41.27 19.18 42.48
C MET A 1 40.26 19.92 41.62
N ARG A 2 39.81 19.35 40.49
CA ARG A 2 38.55 19.76 39.85
C ARG A 2 38.06 18.64 38.94
N ASN A 3 37.23 17.74 39.50
CA ASN A 3 36.51 16.74 38.74
C ASN A 3 35.42 17.45 37.92
N ILE A 4 35.48 17.31 36.60
CA ILE A 4 34.37 17.69 35.71
C ILE A 4 33.62 16.40 35.40
N PHE A 5 32.47 16.22 36.03
CA PHE A 5 31.50 15.18 35.69
C PHE A 5 30.83 15.56 34.37
N LEU A 6 31.10 14.81 33.30
CA LEU A 6 30.35 14.89 32.04
C LEU A 6 29.11 14.01 32.17
N LEU A 7 27.93 14.63 32.31
CA LEU A 7 26.65 13.94 32.18
C LEU A 7 26.37 13.70 30.69
N ILE A 8 26.41 12.44 30.26
CA ILE A 8 25.97 12.04 28.92
C ILE A 8 24.46 11.84 28.99
N LEU A 9 23.71 12.77 28.38
CA LEU A 9 22.26 12.64 28.22
C LEU A 9 21.99 11.63 27.08
N LEU A 10 21.70 10.38 27.42
CA LEU A 10 21.18 9.41 26.44
C LEU A 10 19.74 9.80 26.08
N LEU A 11 19.55 10.45 24.93
CA LEU A 11 18.23 10.52 24.29
C LEU A 11 17.90 9.15 23.70
N THR A 12 17.23 8.30 24.46
CA THR A 12 16.57 7.12 23.91
C THR A 12 15.33 7.58 23.14
N ALA A 13 15.49 7.91 21.86
CA ALA A 13 14.36 8.09 20.97
C ALA A 13 13.67 6.72 20.84
N THR A 14 12.55 6.53 21.55
CA THR A 14 11.69 5.38 21.30
C THR A 14 11.08 5.57 19.92
N PRO A 15 11.28 4.65 18.96
CA PRO A 15 10.53 4.71 17.72
C PRO A 15 9.06 4.50 18.09
N VAL A 16 8.27 5.56 17.99
CA VAL A 16 6.82 5.44 18.01
C VAL A 16 6.47 4.71 16.71
N ILE A 17 6.37 3.39 16.80
CA ILE A 17 5.79 2.57 15.74
C ILE A 17 4.31 2.96 15.72
N ALA A 18 3.97 3.92 14.87
CA ALA A 18 2.60 4.27 14.59
C ALA A 18 1.93 3.04 13.96
N SER A 19 1.35 2.18 14.81
CA SER A 19 0.45 1.10 14.42
C SER A 19 -0.87 1.73 13.97
N GLY A 20 -0.80 2.48 12.88
CA GLY A 20 -1.93 3.16 12.29
C GLY A 20 -2.71 2.15 11.48
N THR A 21 -3.99 1.98 11.82
CA THR A 21 -4.96 1.27 10.98
C THR A 21 -4.89 1.81 9.55
N LEU A 22 -4.65 0.91 8.59
CA LEU A 22 -4.64 1.22 7.17
C LEU A 22 -6.07 1.52 6.73
N THR A 23 -6.30 2.72 6.20
CA THR A 23 -7.64 3.19 5.81
C THR A 23 -7.59 3.78 4.42
N THR A 24 -8.61 3.53 3.62
CA THR A 24 -8.70 3.99 2.22
C THR A 24 -8.63 5.52 2.11
N GLY A 25 -9.25 6.24 3.05
CA GLY A 25 -9.20 7.70 3.10
C GLY A 25 -7.81 8.31 3.36
N LYS A 26 -6.81 7.49 3.69
CA LYS A 26 -5.42 7.93 3.89
C LYS A 26 -4.51 7.58 2.70
N ILE A 27 -5.03 6.95 1.64
CA ILE A 27 -4.25 6.66 0.43
C ILE A 27 -4.11 7.97 -0.36
N ASP A 28 -2.87 8.38 -0.64
CA ASP A 28 -2.56 9.50 -1.52
C ASP A 28 -2.57 9.04 -2.98
N LYS A 29 -1.83 7.98 -3.25
CA LYS A 29 -1.65 7.41 -4.59
C LYS A 29 -1.32 5.93 -4.49
N TRP A 30 -1.30 5.26 -5.63
CA TRP A 30 -0.96 3.85 -5.71
C TRP A 30 -0.04 3.59 -6.91
N GLY A 31 0.64 2.45 -6.86
CA GLY A 31 1.50 1.93 -7.91
C GLY A 31 1.50 0.41 -7.87
N HIS A 32 2.46 -0.21 -8.56
CA HIS A 32 2.54 -1.66 -8.65
C HIS A 32 3.98 -2.12 -8.79
N THR A 33 4.22 -3.36 -8.36
CA THR A 33 5.39 -4.17 -8.73
C THR A 33 4.90 -5.32 -9.62
N GLN A 34 5.79 -6.27 -9.93
CA GLN A 34 5.42 -7.47 -10.66
C GLN A 34 4.34 -8.31 -9.95
N ASP A 35 4.34 -8.28 -8.62
CA ASP A 35 3.56 -9.18 -7.76
C ASP A 35 2.67 -8.47 -6.74
N SER A 36 2.80 -7.15 -6.59
CA SER A 36 2.16 -6.41 -5.50
C SER A 36 1.54 -5.09 -5.98
N LEU A 37 0.46 -4.69 -5.32
CA LEU A 37 -0.08 -3.35 -5.35
C LEU A 37 0.63 -2.51 -4.28
N VAL A 38 1.15 -1.34 -4.64
CA VAL A 38 1.82 -0.43 -3.71
C VAL A 38 0.87 0.70 -3.37
N LEU A 39 0.46 0.83 -2.11
CA LEU A 39 -0.29 1.98 -1.62
C LEU A 39 0.68 2.98 -0.99
N ILE A 40 0.59 4.23 -1.42
CA ILE A 40 1.36 5.33 -0.86
C ILE A 40 0.39 6.17 -0.04
N MET A 41 0.62 6.21 1.27
CA MET A 41 -0.24 6.91 2.22
C MET A 41 0.07 8.41 2.24
N ASN A 42 -0.86 9.25 2.70
CA ASN A 42 -0.68 10.69 2.89
C ASN A 42 0.53 11.04 3.79
N SER A 43 0.96 10.11 4.64
CA SER A 43 2.16 10.24 5.48
C SER A 43 3.47 9.96 4.73
N GLY A 44 3.43 9.56 3.46
CA GLY A 44 4.57 9.06 2.70
C GLY A 44 4.90 7.58 2.96
N LYS A 45 4.21 6.93 3.92
CA LYS A 45 4.38 5.50 4.19
C LYS A 45 3.95 4.69 2.96
N GLN A 46 4.77 3.72 2.56
CA GLN A 46 4.41 2.76 1.51
C GLN A 46 3.91 1.47 2.17
N VAL A 47 2.89 0.86 1.57
CA VAL A 47 2.32 -0.41 2.02
C VAL A 47 2.16 -1.30 0.80
N LEU A 48 2.71 -2.50 0.87
CA LEU A 48 2.59 -3.49 -0.20
C LEU A 48 1.39 -4.39 0.09
N ILE A 49 0.60 -4.63 -0.94
CA ILE A 49 -0.56 -5.51 -0.93
C ILE A 49 -0.33 -6.61 -1.95
N THR A 50 -0.32 -7.85 -1.49
CA THR A 50 -0.29 -9.01 -2.37
C THR A 50 -1.73 -9.36 -2.79
N PRO A 51 -2.07 -9.32 -4.09
CA PRO A 51 -3.36 -9.76 -4.60
C PRO A 51 -3.57 -11.27 -4.45
N GLU A 52 -4.83 -11.65 -4.28
CA GLU A 52 -5.35 -13.02 -4.39
C GLU A 52 -6.76 -12.97 -5.01
N LYS A 53 -7.28 -14.13 -5.46
CA LYS A 53 -8.51 -14.30 -6.27
C LYS A 53 -8.48 -13.73 -7.69
N CYS A 54 -7.48 -12.92 -8.02
CA CYS A 54 -7.08 -12.64 -9.40
C CYS A 54 -5.71 -13.28 -9.68
N SER A 55 -5.44 -13.66 -10.92
CA SER A 55 -4.10 -14.11 -11.32
C SER A 55 -3.11 -12.95 -11.17
N ILE A 56 -1.94 -13.19 -10.57
CA ILE A 56 -0.85 -12.19 -10.53
C ILE A 56 -0.47 -11.77 -11.95
N GLN A 57 -0.53 -12.69 -12.91
CA GLN A 57 -0.28 -12.38 -14.32
C GLN A 57 -1.35 -11.45 -14.88
N ASP A 58 -2.63 -11.69 -14.59
CA ASP A 58 -3.72 -10.79 -15.05
C ASP A 58 -3.63 -9.43 -14.37
N PHE A 59 -3.27 -9.39 -13.08
CA PHE A 59 -3.00 -8.15 -12.37
C PHE A 59 -1.90 -7.36 -13.08
N TYR A 60 -0.72 -7.97 -13.23
CA TYR A 60 0.45 -7.33 -13.85
C TYR A 60 0.15 -6.88 -15.28
N ARG A 61 -0.47 -7.74 -16.09
CA ARG A 61 -0.92 -7.43 -17.45
C ARG A 61 -1.85 -6.22 -17.46
N THR A 62 -2.88 -6.22 -16.63
CA THR A 62 -3.89 -5.15 -16.57
C THR A 62 -3.26 -3.80 -16.22
N VAL A 63 -2.34 -3.78 -15.24
CA VAL A 63 -1.70 -2.53 -14.78
C VAL A 63 -0.59 -2.02 -15.69
N THR A 64 -0.03 -2.86 -16.57
CA THR A 64 1.07 -2.50 -17.49
C THR A 64 0.62 -2.20 -18.92
N GLU A 65 -0.36 -2.92 -19.44
CA GLU A 65 -0.77 -2.81 -20.85
C GLU A 65 -1.75 -1.66 -21.13
N HIS A 66 -2.33 -1.05 -20.08
CA HIS A 66 -3.36 -0.03 -20.22
C HIS A 66 -2.85 1.36 -19.86
N GLU A 67 -3.14 2.35 -20.73
CA GLU A 67 -2.74 3.75 -20.52
C GLU A 67 -3.38 4.38 -19.27
N LYS A 68 -4.60 3.94 -18.93
CA LYS A 68 -5.34 4.46 -17.77
C LYS A 68 -5.88 3.31 -16.96
N VAL A 69 -5.48 3.27 -15.69
CA VAL A 69 -5.88 2.26 -14.73
C VAL A 69 -6.32 2.97 -13.46
N ASP A 70 -7.49 2.60 -12.95
CA ASP A 70 -8.06 3.11 -11.70
C ASP A 70 -8.10 1.98 -10.66
N LEU A 71 -7.69 2.25 -9.43
CA LEU A 71 -7.86 1.35 -8.28
C LEU A 71 -9.14 1.71 -7.52
N LYS A 72 -9.97 0.71 -7.24
CA LYS A 72 -11.16 0.85 -6.40
C LYS A 72 -11.09 -0.10 -5.22
N ILE A 73 -11.10 0.44 -4.01
CA ILE A 73 -11.21 -0.32 -2.76
C ILE A 73 -12.49 0.13 -2.07
N ASN A 74 -13.49 -0.75 -1.98
CA ASN A 74 -14.78 -0.43 -1.37
C ASN A 74 -14.80 -0.90 0.11
N ALA A 75 -13.86 -0.38 0.89
CA ALA A 75 -13.77 -0.65 2.32
C ALA A 75 -13.12 0.54 3.03
N THR A 76 -13.60 0.88 4.22
CA THR A 76 -13.00 1.97 5.03
C THR A 76 -11.65 1.56 5.61
N VAL A 77 -11.58 0.33 6.13
CA VAL A 77 -10.38 -0.28 6.70
C VAL A 77 -9.84 -1.29 5.69
N ILE A 78 -8.53 -1.30 5.51
CA ILE A 78 -7.83 -2.20 4.60
C ILE A 78 -7.12 -3.25 5.42
N GLU A 79 -7.51 -4.49 5.21
CA GLU A 79 -7.02 -5.65 5.93
C GLU A 79 -6.98 -6.87 5.00
N LYS A 80 -6.56 -8.01 5.54
CA LYS A 80 -6.61 -9.27 4.81
C LYS A 80 -8.04 -9.56 4.34
N ASN A 81 -8.18 -10.07 3.13
CA ASN A 81 -9.42 -10.36 2.42
C ASN A 81 -10.24 -9.14 1.96
N THR A 82 -9.78 -7.90 2.21
CA THR A 82 -10.47 -6.72 1.67
C THR A 82 -10.55 -6.83 0.13
N PRO A 83 -11.74 -6.72 -0.46
CA PRO A 83 -11.89 -6.76 -1.91
C PRO A 83 -11.45 -5.44 -2.54
N PHE A 84 -10.83 -5.54 -3.71
CA PHE A 84 -10.51 -4.39 -4.55
C PHE A 84 -10.70 -4.71 -6.02
N THR A 85 -10.77 -3.67 -6.85
CA THR A 85 -10.97 -3.79 -8.28
C THR A 85 -9.99 -2.88 -9.01
N ILE A 86 -9.29 -3.43 -9.99
CA ILE A 86 -8.52 -2.67 -10.97
C ILE A 86 -9.43 -2.43 -12.17
N VAL A 87 -9.65 -1.17 -12.53
CA VAL A 87 -10.46 -0.78 -13.69
C VAL A 87 -9.52 -0.17 -14.72
N SER A 88 -9.24 -0.92 -15.78
CA SER A 88 -8.49 -0.42 -16.90
C SER A 88 -9.43 0.16 -17.96
N LYS A 89 -9.05 1.30 -18.54
CA LYS A 89 -9.77 1.93 -19.65
C LYS A 89 -8.95 1.74 -20.92
N GLY A 90 -9.44 0.91 -21.83
CA GLY A 90 -8.83 0.68 -23.13
C GLY A 90 -9.72 1.15 -24.28
N SER A 91 -9.14 1.19 -25.48
CA SER A 91 -9.83 1.54 -26.73
C SER A 91 -11.02 0.63 -27.05
N ASN A 92 -11.01 -0.60 -26.52
CA ASN A 92 -12.02 -1.64 -26.74
C ASN A 92 -13.04 -1.75 -25.59
N GLY A 93 -13.06 -0.80 -24.65
CA GLY A 93 -13.93 -0.82 -23.48
C GLY A 93 -13.16 -0.90 -22.16
N ASN A 94 -13.92 -0.91 -21.06
CA ASN A 94 -13.34 -0.98 -19.72
C ASN A 94 -13.22 -2.44 -19.28
N GLU A 95 -12.01 -2.88 -18.92
CA GLU A 95 -11.78 -4.18 -18.27
C GLU A 95 -11.79 -3.97 -16.74
N LYS A 96 -12.34 -4.95 -16.01
CA LYS A 96 -12.41 -4.94 -14.55
C LYS A 96 -11.82 -6.22 -14.02
N LEU A 97 -10.75 -6.10 -13.25
CA LEU A 97 -10.14 -7.21 -12.54
C LEU A 97 -10.50 -7.14 -11.07
N HIS A 98 -11.20 -8.15 -10.57
CA HIS A 98 -11.60 -8.25 -9.17
C HIS A 98 -10.58 -9.09 -8.38
N CYS A 99 -10.03 -8.51 -7.33
CA CYS A 99 -9.02 -9.12 -6.47
C CYS A 99 -9.43 -9.00 -4.99
N SER A 100 -8.74 -9.72 -4.12
CA SER A 100 -8.76 -9.51 -2.68
C SER A 100 -7.35 -9.46 -2.13
N ILE A 101 -7.17 -8.83 -0.97
CA ILE A 101 -5.87 -8.76 -0.30
C ILE A 101 -5.54 -10.10 0.36
N LYS A 102 -4.41 -10.69 0.00
CA LYS A 102 -3.86 -11.86 0.69
C LYS A 102 -3.04 -11.48 1.91
N GLU A 103 -2.19 -10.48 1.72
CA GLU A 103 -1.17 -10.08 2.67
C GLU A 103 -0.90 -8.58 2.55
N ILE A 104 -0.51 -7.97 3.67
CA ILE A 104 -0.15 -6.56 3.79
C ILE A 104 1.24 -6.50 4.42
N SER A 105 2.19 -5.85 3.74
CA SER A 105 3.56 -5.65 4.21
C SER A 105 3.87 -4.16 4.35
N TYR A 106 4.62 -3.78 5.38
CA TYR A 106 4.87 -2.38 5.79
C TYR A 106 6.33 -1.97 5.69
#